data_AF-A0A4S8QV76-F1
#
_entry.id   AF-A0A4S8QV76-F1
#
_cell.length_a   1.000
_cell.length_b   1.000
_cell.length_c   1.000
_cell.angle_alpha   90.00
_cell.angle_beta   90.00
_cell.angle_gamma   90.00
#
_symmetry.space_group_name_H-M   'P 1'
#
loop_
_entity.id
_entity.type
_entity.pdbx_description
1 polymer ?
#
loop_
_entity_poly.entity_id
_entity_poly.type
_entity_poly.pdbx_seq_one_letter_code
_entity_poly.pdbx_strand_id
1 'polypeptide(L)'
;MTAELSESTEKERPLTRKSTGDNGHRILNVDNSDDSEDEEEVEDDDDDEIAIAQDPVKTAFDEILQIIKSGKLKLGKREERKKFFDKYSRYLEKLVDENKNLLHVLAYWDGATNSSTKSLISKLTTKYPEEYSRLLVSRDDTGSESNPLYAAISRKDAKLVAYMCENKDKSPIVQDALVIALGMQCSERSENCLTAAIRHKLPVDIILDLIEKTTENALKAQDSKGFTPLHYAVEYERCTHPQLEIVRKLIEYGDSALDKLGNKPDYFSVYGYHESTRGKYVSSKKSKKIANERLAERTPPTDETVLPLPRIPNQYDDPKQMAQMPKERRARENIASKWLATNSYTEPNGNPFQMQNTGLQTNQVPKISVAADSEISSSMPPHISNAEVSRESSKVRSGKAEEQTVTEKSAEKIRGILHLNYLRTRSPETAASRLYGKSTKGI
;
A
#
# COMPACT_ATOMS: atom_id res chain seq x y z
N MET A 1 -23.74 -69.79 -29.83
CA MET A 1 -24.67 -70.06 -28.70
C MET A 1 -24.62 -68.87 -27.77
N THR A 2 -25.72 -68.57 -27.08
CA THR A 2 -25.94 -67.29 -26.39
C THR A 2 -25.39 -67.25 -24.97
N ALA A 3 -24.99 -66.07 -24.52
CA ALA A 3 -24.79 -65.72 -23.12
C ALA A 3 -25.18 -64.24 -22.94
N GLU A 4 -26.28 -64.00 -22.23
CA GLU A 4 -26.65 -62.69 -21.67
C GLU A 4 -26.30 -62.68 -20.16
N LEU A 5 -26.55 -61.54 -19.51
CA LEU A 5 -26.46 -61.18 -18.07
C LEU A 5 -25.45 -60.03 -17.83
N SER A 6 -25.72 -59.02 -17.01
CA SER A 6 -26.94 -58.30 -16.60
C SER A 6 -26.51 -57.19 -15.63
N GLU A 7 -27.24 -56.07 -15.55
CA GLU A 7 -26.87 -54.94 -14.69
C GLU A 7 -26.88 -55.26 -13.19
N SER A 8 -26.20 -54.43 -12.41
CA SER A 8 -26.31 -54.38 -10.94
C SER A 8 -26.35 -52.93 -10.48
N THR A 9 -27.45 -52.53 -9.85
CA THR A 9 -27.61 -51.22 -9.20
C THR A 9 -28.02 -51.43 -7.75
N GLU A 10 -27.24 -50.92 -6.80
CA GLU A 10 -27.61 -50.97 -5.39
C GLU A 10 -28.49 -49.78 -4.99
N LYS A 11 -29.38 -50.01 -4.03
CA LYS A 11 -30.34 -49.03 -3.50
C LYS A 11 -30.25 -48.94 -1.98
N GLU A 12 -30.58 -47.75 -1.48
CA GLU A 12 -30.67 -47.41 -0.07
C GLU A 12 -31.64 -48.32 0.72
N ARG A 13 -31.44 -48.40 2.05
CA ARG A 13 -32.37 -49.07 2.98
C ARG A 13 -32.69 -48.16 4.19
N PRO A 14 -33.98 -47.85 4.47
CA PRO A 14 -34.39 -47.09 5.65
C PRO A 14 -35.12 -47.94 6.72
N LEU A 15 -35.02 -47.52 7.99
CA LEU A 15 -35.83 -47.93 9.16
C LEU A 15 -36.00 -46.67 10.06
N THR A 16 -37.17 -46.12 10.40
CA THR A 16 -38.31 -46.59 11.26
C THR A 16 -37.91 -46.90 12.71
N ARG A 17 -38.63 -46.54 13.81
CA ARG A 17 -39.94 -45.86 14.14
C ARG A 17 -40.00 -45.70 15.71
N LYS A 18 -40.87 -44.99 16.45
CA LYS A 18 -41.96 -43.97 16.29
C LYS A 18 -42.39 -43.48 17.72
N SER A 19 -42.89 -42.24 17.88
CA SER A 19 -43.70 -41.72 19.03
C SER A 19 -42.93 -41.35 20.31
N THR A 20 -43.37 -40.45 21.22
CA THR A 20 -44.60 -39.60 21.37
C THR A 20 -44.23 -38.09 21.26
N GLY A 21 -45.09 -37.05 21.30
CA GLY A 21 -46.38 -36.79 21.97
C GLY A 21 -46.16 -36.29 23.41
N ASP A 22 -46.67 -35.14 23.89
CA ASP A 22 -47.75 -34.24 23.42
C ASP A 22 -47.51 -32.74 23.80
N ASN A 23 -48.47 -31.85 23.52
CA ASN A 23 -48.54 -30.39 23.76
C ASN A 23 -48.63 -30.01 25.27
N GLY A 24 -48.46 -28.76 25.74
CA GLY A 24 -48.18 -27.47 25.08
C GLY A 24 -48.43 -26.25 26.03
N HIS A 25 -48.81 -25.09 25.45
CA HIS A 25 -49.18 -23.79 26.09
C HIS A 25 -48.08 -22.84 26.63
N ARG A 26 -48.45 -21.54 26.68
CA ARG A 26 -47.62 -20.34 26.91
C ARG A 26 -48.48 -19.19 27.45
N ILE A 27 -48.32 -18.80 28.73
CA ILE A 27 -48.85 -17.56 29.36
C ILE A 27 -47.82 -17.18 30.46
N LEU A 28 -46.97 -16.15 30.26
CA LEU A 28 -47.06 -14.75 30.75
C LEU A 28 -46.83 -14.51 32.27
N ASN A 29 -45.80 -13.70 32.55
CA ASN A 29 -45.75 -12.55 33.49
C ASN A 29 -45.49 -12.70 35.02
N VAL A 30 -44.34 -12.11 35.44
CA VAL A 30 -44.18 -10.94 36.37
C VAL A 30 -44.06 -11.14 37.91
N ASP A 31 -43.00 -10.50 38.43
CA ASP A 31 -42.66 -9.94 39.78
C ASP A 31 -42.31 -10.76 41.07
N ASN A 32 -41.23 -10.25 41.69
CA ASN A 32 -40.86 -10.10 43.12
C ASN A 32 -40.77 -11.27 44.13
N SER A 33 -39.51 -11.63 44.46
CA SER A 33 -38.84 -11.43 45.78
C SER A 33 -37.34 -11.63 45.51
N ASP A 34 -36.36 -10.82 45.93
CA ASP A 34 -36.16 -10.05 47.17
C ASP A 34 -36.00 -10.95 48.40
N ASP A 35 -34.77 -11.42 48.61
CA ASP A 35 -34.15 -11.67 49.91
C ASP A 35 -32.61 -11.56 49.74
N SER A 36 -31.86 -11.30 50.82
CA SER A 36 -30.45 -10.88 50.75
C SER A 36 -29.59 -11.44 51.87
N GLU A 37 -28.52 -12.16 51.52
CA GLU A 37 -27.45 -12.54 52.45
C GLU A 37 -26.10 -12.13 51.85
N ASP A 38 -25.38 -11.23 52.53
CA ASP A 38 -24.03 -10.79 52.17
C ASP A 38 -23.00 -11.82 52.66
N GLU A 39 -22.29 -12.50 51.76
CA GLU A 39 -21.08 -13.25 52.09
C GLU A 39 -19.85 -12.40 51.72
N GLU A 40 -19.19 -11.81 52.73
CA GLU A 40 -17.90 -11.12 52.56
C GLU A 40 -16.77 -12.13 52.31
N GLU A 41 -16.64 -12.61 51.06
CA GLU A 41 -15.41 -13.29 50.63
C GLU A 41 -14.27 -12.25 50.51
N VAL A 42 -13.32 -12.32 51.46
CA VAL A 42 -12.07 -11.58 51.40
C VAL A 42 -11.16 -12.18 50.33
N GLU A 43 -11.16 -11.57 49.14
CA GLU A 43 -10.08 -11.75 48.17
C GLU A 43 -8.79 -11.13 48.76
N ASP A 44 -7.91 -11.97 49.32
CA ASP A 44 -6.55 -11.58 49.65
C ASP A 44 -5.81 -11.26 48.34
N ASP A 45 -5.46 -9.97 48.14
CA ASP A 45 -4.59 -9.45 47.06
C ASP A 45 -3.13 -9.96 47.21
N ASP A 46 -2.93 -11.28 47.17
CA ASP A 46 -1.64 -11.88 46.83
C ASP A 46 -1.39 -11.64 45.33
N ASP A 47 -0.94 -10.42 45.03
CA ASP A 47 -0.54 -9.90 43.71
C ASP A 47 0.79 -10.57 43.28
N ASP A 48 0.74 -11.90 43.18
CA ASP A 48 1.84 -12.80 42.87
C ASP A 48 2.24 -12.54 41.41
N GLU A 49 3.32 -11.76 41.21
CA GLU A 49 3.81 -11.34 39.90
C GLU A 49 4.32 -12.57 39.12
N ILE A 50 3.38 -13.33 38.53
CA ILE A 50 3.67 -14.54 37.75
C ILE A 50 4.59 -14.15 36.60
N ALA A 51 5.88 -14.42 36.78
CA ALA A 51 6.92 -14.12 35.81
C ALA A 51 6.68 -14.91 34.52
N ILE A 52 5.90 -14.32 33.60
CA ILE A 52 5.42 -14.93 32.36
C ILE A 52 6.62 -15.54 31.63
N ALA A 53 6.64 -16.86 31.55
CA ALA A 53 7.76 -17.62 31.02
C ALA A 53 8.07 -17.15 29.59
N GLN A 54 9.18 -16.43 29.42
CA GLN A 54 9.53 -15.81 28.15
C GLN A 54 9.64 -16.88 27.06
N ASP A 55 8.88 -16.71 25.98
CA ASP A 55 8.89 -17.66 24.88
C ASP A 55 10.33 -17.90 24.38
N PRO A 56 10.81 -19.16 24.36
CA PRO A 56 12.16 -19.46 23.92
C PRO A 56 12.40 -19.15 22.43
N VAL A 57 11.35 -19.03 21.59
CA VAL A 57 11.49 -18.57 20.20
C VAL A 57 11.76 -17.06 20.18
N LYS A 58 10.92 -16.26 20.82
CA LYS A 58 11.08 -14.81 20.99
C LYS A 58 12.44 -14.44 21.59
N THR A 59 12.83 -15.11 22.67
CA THR A 59 14.15 -14.97 23.30
C THR A 59 15.29 -15.25 22.31
N ALA A 60 15.20 -16.33 21.52
CA ALA A 60 16.20 -16.66 20.51
C ALA A 60 16.23 -15.65 19.34
N PHE A 61 15.10 -15.07 18.95
CA PHE A 61 15.05 -14.00 17.95
C PHE A 61 15.66 -12.70 18.49
N ASP A 62 15.37 -12.31 19.73
CA ASP A 62 15.99 -11.14 20.36
C ASP A 62 17.50 -11.28 20.52
N GLU A 63 18.01 -12.47 20.87
CA GLU A 63 19.45 -12.75 20.82
C GLU A 63 20.03 -12.53 19.41
N ILE A 64 19.37 -13.03 18.36
CA ILE A 64 19.82 -12.84 16.96
C ILE A 64 19.84 -11.34 16.61
N LEU A 65 18.80 -10.59 16.96
CA LEU A 65 18.74 -9.13 16.77
C LEU A 65 19.87 -8.41 17.50
N GLN A 66 20.21 -8.78 18.74
CA GLN A 66 21.33 -8.20 19.49
C GLN A 66 22.71 -8.49 18.84
N ILE A 67 22.91 -9.70 18.31
CA ILE A 67 24.16 -10.07 17.62
C ILE A 67 24.29 -9.33 16.27
N ILE A 68 23.16 -9.03 15.60
CA ILE A 68 23.11 -8.16 14.41
C ILE A 68 23.35 -6.68 14.79
N LYS A 69 22.71 -6.18 15.87
CA LYS A 69 22.85 -4.79 16.37
C LYS A 69 24.29 -4.45 16.70
N SER A 70 24.99 -5.38 17.34
CA SER A 70 26.39 -5.25 17.74
C SER A 70 27.40 -5.47 16.59
N GLY A 71 26.94 -5.81 15.38
CA GLY A 71 27.80 -6.09 14.22
C GLY A 71 28.69 -7.33 14.38
N LYS A 72 28.40 -8.18 15.38
CA LYS A 72 29.21 -9.35 15.74
C LYS A 72 28.88 -10.59 14.89
N LEU A 73 27.74 -10.61 14.19
CA LEU A 73 27.31 -11.76 13.38
C LEU A 73 28.18 -11.94 12.13
N LYS A 74 29.22 -12.77 12.25
CA LYS A 74 30.14 -13.10 11.15
C LYS A 74 29.90 -14.51 10.65
N LEU A 75 28.91 -14.69 9.76
CA LEU A 75 28.63 -16.00 9.13
C LEU A 75 29.59 -16.32 7.96
N GLY A 76 30.65 -15.52 7.78
CA GLY A 76 31.72 -15.76 6.81
C GLY A 76 32.46 -17.07 7.07
N LYS A 77 33.03 -17.25 8.26
CA LYS A 77 33.79 -18.46 8.61
C LYS A 77 32.88 -19.68 8.77
N ARG A 78 33.40 -20.87 8.43
CA ARG A 78 32.67 -22.15 8.52
C ARG A 78 32.26 -22.49 9.96
N GLU A 79 33.13 -22.25 10.94
CA GLU A 79 32.88 -22.55 12.36
C GLU A 79 31.87 -21.60 13.01
N GLU A 80 32.04 -20.28 12.82
CA GLU A 80 31.13 -19.25 13.33
C GLU A 80 29.72 -19.47 12.77
N ARG A 81 29.63 -19.81 11.48
CA ARG A 81 28.38 -20.24 10.83
C ARG A 81 27.84 -21.54 11.41
N LYS A 82 28.67 -22.57 11.65
CA LYS A 82 28.21 -23.83 12.25
C LYS A 82 27.61 -23.58 13.63
N LYS A 83 28.35 -22.93 14.53
CA LYS A 83 27.91 -22.60 15.91
C LYS A 83 26.59 -21.82 15.92
N PHE A 84 26.39 -20.88 14.99
CA PHE A 84 25.14 -20.14 14.85
C PHE A 84 23.94 -21.06 14.50
N PHE A 85 24.06 -21.87 13.44
CA PHE A 85 22.95 -22.74 13.04
C PHE A 85 22.76 -23.95 13.98
N ASP A 86 23.82 -24.49 14.58
CA ASP A 86 23.73 -25.53 15.62
C ASP A 86 22.95 -25.02 16.85
N LYS A 87 23.05 -23.73 17.22
CA LYS A 87 22.22 -23.12 18.27
C LYS A 87 20.79 -22.84 17.79
N TYR A 88 20.65 -22.07 16.71
CA TYR A 88 19.37 -21.40 16.38
C TYR A 88 18.45 -22.16 15.41
N SER A 89 18.93 -23.16 14.67
CA SER A 89 18.16 -23.85 13.60
C SER A 89 16.74 -24.24 14.00
N ARG A 90 16.57 -24.87 15.17
CA ARG A 90 15.26 -25.33 15.71
C ARG A 90 14.21 -24.22 15.89
N TYR A 91 14.63 -22.96 15.93
CA TYR A 91 13.77 -21.78 16.12
C TYR A 91 13.50 -21.01 14.81
N LEU A 92 14.29 -21.24 13.75
CA LEU A 92 14.23 -20.41 12.54
C LEU A 92 12.88 -20.49 11.80
N GLU A 93 12.22 -21.65 11.83
CA GLU A 93 10.88 -21.88 11.24
C GLU A 93 9.74 -21.66 12.23
N LYS A 94 10.03 -21.20 13.46
CA LYS A 94 9.01 -20.93 14.47
C LYS A 94 8.47 -19.51 14.34
N LEU A 95 7.26 -19.33 14.84
CA LEU A 95 6.55 -18.05 14.88
C LEU A 95 6.54 -17.53 16.32
N VAL A 96 6.50 -16.21 16.46
CA VAL A 96 6.23 -15.49 17.71
C VAL A 96 4.92 -14.69 17.56
N ASP A 97 4.61 -13.83 18.53
CA ASP A 97 3.44 -12.92 18.57
C ASP A 97 2.93 -12.46 17.19
N GLU A 98 1.62 -12.59 16.95
CA GLU A 98 0.94 -12.28 15.67
C GLU A 98 1.54 -13.06 14.47
N ASN A 99 1.85 -14.35 14.66
CA ASN A 99 2.43 -15.26 13.67
C ASN A 99 3.71 -14.74 12.97
N LYS A 100 4.45 -13.81 13.61
CA LYS A 100 5.66 -13.24 13.03
C LYS A 100 6.79 -14.26 13.05
N ASN A 101 7.43 -14.45 11.90
CA ASN A 101 8.65 -15.24 11.78
C ASN A 101 9.91 -14.36 11.88
N LEU A 102 11.12 -14.95 11.83
CA LEU A 102 12.37 -14.20 11.91
C LEU A 102 12.54 -13.09 10.85
N LEU A 103 12.02 -13.27 9.63
CA LEU A 103 12.07 -12.24 8.58
C LEU A 103 11.06 -11.11 8.85
N HIS A 104 9.85 -11.42 9.35
CA HIS A 104 8.90 -10.40 9.82
C HIS A 104 9.49 -9.60 10.98
N VAL A 105 10.08 -10.28 11.98
CA VAL A 105 10.75 -9.65 13.12
C VAL A 105 11.90 -8.74 12.65
N LEU A 106 12.72 -9.18 11.68
CA LEU A 106 13.75 -8.33 11.06
C LEU A 106 13.18 -7.12 10.30
N ALA A 107 11.98 -7.22 9.72
CA ALA A 107 11.32 -6.13 9.02
C ALA A 107 10.73 -5.09 9.98
N TYR A 108 10.08 -5.53 11.07
CA TYR A 108 9.52 -4.66 12.10
C TYR A 108 10.57 -4.04 13.03
N TRP A 109 11.79 -4.58 13.08
CA TRP A 109 12.88 -4.09 13.91
C TRP A 109 13.33 -2.66 13.55
N ASP A 110 13.51 -1.79 14.55
CA ASP A 110 14.04 -0.42 14.39
C ASP A 110 15.58 -0.33 14.36
N GLY A 111 16.27 -1.48 14.28
CA GLY A 111 17.72 -1.52 14.16
C GLY A 111 18.20 -1.25 12.72
N ALA A 112 19.36 -0.62 12.58
CA ALA A 112 19.91 -0.28 11.27
C ALA A 112 20.37 -1.52 10.49
N THR A 113 19.66 -1.86 9.40
CA THR A 113 20.04 -2.93 8.48
C THR A 113 21.47 -2.75 7.94
N ASN A 114 22.28 -3.77 8.18
CA ASN A 114 23.74 -3.71 8.05
C ASN A 114 24.33 -4.97 7.39
N SER A 115 25.65 -5.12 7.41
CA SER A 115 26.36 -6.27 6.83
C SER A 115 26.09 -7.60 7.56
N SER A 116 25.73 -7.57 8.85
CA SER A 116 25.26 -8.74 9.59
C SER A 116 23.89 -9.20 9.08
N THR A 117 22.93 -8.28 8.89
CA THR A 117 21.63 -8.58 8.26
C THR A 117 21.82 -9.18 6.86
N LYS A 118 22.68 -8.58 6.03
CA LYS A 118 23.02 -9.11 4.71
C LYS A 118 23.62 -10.52 4.81
N SER A 119 24.53 -10.73 5.74
CA SER A 119 25.21 -12.03 5.91
C SER A 119 24.28 -13.12 6.44
N LEU A 120 23.20 -12.79 7.15
CA LEU A 120 22.17 -13.74 7.59
C LEU A 120 21.28 -14.14 6.41
N ILE A 121 20.65 -13.18 5.74
CA ILE A 121 19.74 -13.44 4.61
C ILE A 121 20.49 -14.16 3.48
N SER A 122 21.70 -13.69 3.13
CA SER A 122 22.59 -14.34 2.16
C SER A 122 23.18 -15.69 2.62
N LYS A 123 22.77 -16.24 3.77
CA LYS A 123 23.11 -17.61 4.21
C LYS A 123 21.89 -18.46 4.51
N LEU A 124 20.72 -17.87 4.74
CA LEU A 124 19.44 -18.55 4.59
C LEU A 124 19.25 -18.92 3.11
N THR A 125 19.21 -17.95 2.19
CA THR A 125 19.05 -18.20 0.73
C THR A 125 19.98 -19.25 0.13
N THR A 126 21.25 -19.30 0.57
CA THR A 126 22.29 -20.16 -0.04
C THR A 126 22.51 -21.51 0.66
N LYS A 127 21.94 -21.75 1.84
CA LYS A 127 22.15 -23.01 2.60
C LYS A 127 20.84 -23.65 3.06
N TYR A 128 19.81 -22.83 3.23
CA TYR A 128 18.49 -23.19 3.72
C TYR A 128 17.43 -22.58 2.78
N PRO A 129 17.46 -22.93 1.47
CA PRO A 129 16.64 -22.27 0.47
C PRO A 129 15.15 -22.59 0.63
N GLU A 130 14.80 -23.76 1.15
CA GLU A 130 13.40 -24.13 1.40
C GLU A 130 12.84 -23.41 2.62
N GLU A 131 13.58 -23.40 3.72
CA GLU A 131 13.25 -22.70 4.96
C GLU A 131 13.11 -21.19 4.66
N TYR A 132 14.05 -20.62 3.92
CA TYR A 132 13.97 -19.22 3.47
C TYR A 132 12.71 -18.96 2.61
N SER A 133 12.35 -19.89 1.74
CA SER A 133 11.17 -19.78 0.88
C SER A 133 9.87 -19.86 1.68
N ARG A 134 9.78 -20.77 2.66
CA ARG A 134 8.67 -20.85 3.62
C ARG A 134 8.54 -19.53 4.40
N LEU A 135 9.65 -19.00 4.91
CA LEU A 135 9.69 -17.74 5.65
C LEU A 135 9.31 -16.50 4.82
N LEU A 136 9.63 -16.48 3.53
CA LEU A 136 9.34 -15.36 2.63
C LEU A 136 7.87 -15.31 2.18
N VAL A 137 7.21 -16.48 2.10
CA VAL A 137 5.83 -16.64 1.60
C VAL A 137 4.79 -16.71 2.72
N SER A 138 5.16 -17.04 3.95
CA SER A 138 4.24 -16.97 5.10
C SER A 138 3.71 -15.56 5.32
N ARG A 139 2.47 -15.46 5.79
CA ARG A 139 1.90 -14.22 6.33
C ARG A 139 2.17 -14.08 7.83
N ASP A 140 2.20 -12.85 8.32
CA ASP A 140 1.91 -12.50 9.71
C ASP A 140 0.39 -12.40 9.95
N ASP A 141 -0.01 -12.46 11.22
CA ASP A 141 -1.39 -12.18 11.68
C ASP A 141 -1.49 -10.73 12.20
N THR A 142 -0.65 -9.81 11.68
CA THR A 142 -0.89 -8.38 11.91
C THR A 142 -2.18 -7.98 11.22
N GLY A 143 -2.78 -6.84 11.58
CA GLY A 143 -3.95 -6.28 10.88
C GLY A 143 -3.74 -5.96 9.38
N SER A 144 -2.56 -6.23 8.82
CA SER A 144 -2.26 -6.14 7.39
C SER A 144 -2.12 -7.49 6.68
N GLU A 145 -2.06 -8.61 7.41
CA GLU A 145 -1.80 -9.98 6.94
C GLU A 145 -0.68 -10.05 5.88
N SER A 146 0.47 -9.46 6.23
CA SER A 146 1.55 -9.17 5.31
C SER A 146 2.58 -10.28 5.23
N ASN A 147 3.42 -10.29 4.19
CA ASN A 147 4.64 -11.10 4.17
C ASN A 147 5.87 -10.22 4.51
N PRO A 148 7.04 -10.78 4.83
CA PRO A 148 8.16 -10.00 5.34
C PRO A 148 8.67 -8.94 4.36
N LEU A 149 8.54 -9.22 3.06
CA LEU A 149 8.94 -8.31 1.99
C LEU A 149 8.01 -7.09 1.96
N TYR A 150 6.69 -7.29 2.07
CA TYR A 150 5.71 -6.21 2.20
C TYR A 150 5.94 -5.37 3.47
N ALA A 151 6.24 -6.01 4.61
CA ALA A 151 6.56 -5.31 5.86
C ALA A 151 7.80 -4.42 5.72
N ALA A 152 8.89 -4.94 5.12
CA ALA A 152 10.12 -4.20 4.86
C ALA A 152 9.92 -3.02 3.88
N ILE A 153 9.12 -3.24 2.83
CA ILE A 153 8.71 -2.20 1.87
C ILE A 153 7.91 -1.10 2.58
N SER A 154 6.97 -1.48 3.44
CA SER A 154 6.10 -0.54 4.16
C SER A 154 6.85 0.32 5.17
N ARG A 155 7.87 -0.24 5.82
CA ARG A 155 8.82 0.50 6.69
C ARG A 155 9.95 1.21 5.93
N LYS A 156 9.95 1.13 4.59
CA LYS A 156 10.89 1.77 3.67
C LYS A 156 12.36 1.35 3.82
N ASP A 157 12.64 0.17 4.39
CA ASP A 157 14.02 -0.33 4.45
C ASP A 157 14.45 -0.90 3.10
N ALA A 158 14.86 0.00 2.22
CA ALA A 158 15.46 -0.28 0.93
C ALA A 158 16.62 -1.30 1.00
N LYS A 159 17.41 -1.34 2.08
CA LYS A 159 18.51 -2.30 2.20
C LYS A 159 17.98 -3.69 2.50
N LEU A 160 17.00 -3.80 3.40
CA LEU A 160 16.40 -5.08 3.75
C LEU A 160 15.66 -5.70 2.57
N VAL A 161 14.88 -4.91 1.83
CA VAL A 161 14.23 -5.31 0.57
C VAL A 161 15.27 -5.82 -0.44
N ALA A 162 16.34 -5.05 -0.69
CA ALA A 162 17.40 -5.45 -1.61
C ALA A 162 18.18 -6.71 -1.15
N TYR A 163 18.21 -7.02 0.16
CA TYR A 163 18.79 -8.27 0.65
C TYR A 163 17.82 -9.45 0.53
N MET A 164 16.52 -9.25 0.77
CA MET A 164 15.49 -10.27 0.61
C MET A 164 15.34 -10.73 -0.85
N CYS A 165 15.55 -9.83 -1.82
CA CYS A 165 15.54 -10.13 -3.25
C CYS A 165 16.88 -10.68 -3.81
N GLU A 166 17.93 -10.86 -2.98
CA GLU A 166 19.29 -11.20 -3.43
C GLU A 166 19.51 -12.71 -3.68
N ASN A 167 18.89 -13.27 -4.71
CA ASN A 167 19.03 -14.67 -5.12
C ASN A 167 20.36 -14.95 -5.87
N LYS A 168 21.51 -14.85 -5.18
CA LYS A 168 22.85 -14.98 -5.79
C LYS A 168 23.08 -16.27 -6.57
N ASP A 169 22.67 -17.38 -5.97
CA ASP A 169 22.96 -18.72 -6.50
C ASP A 169 21.91 -19.14 -7.56
N LYS A 170 20.98 -18.23 -7.93
CA LYS A 170 19.86 -18.44 -8.85
C LYS A 170 19.04 -19.69 -8.51
N SER A 171 18.82 -19.93 -7.22
CA SER A 171 18.03 -21.06 -6.73
C SER A 171 16.59 -20.91 -7.24
N PRO A 172 16.02 -21.90 -7.95
CA PRO A 172 14.67 -21.81 -8.49
C PRO A 172 13.63 -21.70 -7.36
N ILE A 173 13.79 -22.47 -6.28
CA ILE A 173 12.90 -22.45 -5.11
C ILE A 173 12.81 -21.03 -4.52
N VAL A 174 13.95 -20.35 -4.38
CA VAL A 174 14.01 -18.96 -3.89
C VAL A 174 13.43 -17.97 -4.90
N GLN A 175 13.57 -18.22 -6.20
CA GLN A 175 13.00 -17.40 -7.25
C GLN A 175 11.46 -17.51 -7.30
N ASP A 176 10.93 -18.73 -7.19
CA ASP A 176 9.50 -19.00 -7.16
C ASP A 176 8.87 -18.41 -5.90
N ALA A 177 9.53 -18.54 -4.74
CA ALA A 177 9.11 -17.90 -3.50
C ALA A 177 9.11 -16.37 -3.59
N LEU A 178 10.10 -15.76 -4.26
CA LEU A 178 10.10 -14.33 -4.56
C LEU A 178 8.93 -13.94 -5.47
N VAL A 179 8.68 -14.69 -6.55
CA VAL A 179 7.54 -14.46 -7.46
C VAL A 179 6.20 -14.51 -6.70
N ILE A 180 6.02 -15.50 -5.82
CA ILE A 180 4.83 -15.65 -4.99
C ILE A 180 4.70 -14.47 -4.02
N ALA A 181 5.74 -14.16 -3.24
CA ALA A 181 5.72 -13.07 -2.27
C ALA A 181 5.51 -11.68 -2.91
N LEU A 182 5.98 -11.47 -4.15
CA LEU A 182 5.72 -10.25 -4.92
C LEU A 182 4.27 -10.17 -5.43
N GLY A 183 3.65 -11.32 -5.74
CA GLY A 183 2.27 -11.41 -6.20
C GLY A 183 1.22 -11.35 -5.08
N MET A 184 1.58 -11.75 -3.86
CA MET A 184 0.71 -11.69 -2.68
C MET A 184 0.20 -10.26 -2.41
N GLN A 185 -1.09 -10.17 -2.10
CA GLN A 185 -1.76 -8.95 -1.66
C GLN A 185 -1.92 -8.97 -0.13
N CYS A 186 -1.75 -7.80 0.50
CA CYS A 186 -2.07 -7.57 1.92
C CYS A 186 -3.59 -7.41 2.13
N SER A 187 -4.10 -7.72 3.31
CA SER A 187 -5.56 -7.75 3.54
C SER A 187 -6.18 -6.37 3.80
N GLU A 188 -5.46 -5.42 4.43
CA GLU A 188 -5.94 -4.04 4.67
C GLU A 188 -6.28 -3.29 3.37
N ARG A 189 -5.47 -3.49 2.31
CA ARG A 189 -5.49 -2.64 1.10
C ARG A 189 -5.68 -3.41 -0.20
N SER A 190 -5.58 -4.74 -0.15
CA SER A 190 -5.49 -5.60 -1.34
C SER A 190 -4.33 -5.22 -2.28
N GLU A 191 -3.32 -4.48 -1.81
CA GLU A 191 -2.19 -4.07 -2.65
C GLU A 191 -1.02 -5.06 -2.49
N ASN A 192 -0.26 -5.28 -3.57
CA ASN A 192 0.90 -6.17 -3.55
C ASN A 192 2.20 -5.40 -3.27
N CYS A 193 3.29 -6.15 -3.08
CA CYS A 193 4.62 -5.59 -2.79
C CYS A 193 5.07 -4.50 -3.78
N LEU A 194 4.76 -4.64 -5.07
CA LEU A 194 5.16 -3.66 -6.08
C LEU A 194 4.33 -2.37 -6.00
N THR A 195 3.00 -2.46 -5.83
CA THR A 195 2.17 -1.28 -5.55
C THR A 195 2.66 -0.56 -4.29
N ALA A 196 2.96 -1.31 -3.23
CA ALA A 196 3.51 -0.74 -1.99
C ALA A 196 4.86 -0.03 -2.23
N ALA A 197 5.78 -0.62 -2.98
CA ALA A 197 7.10 -0.03 -3.28
C ALA A 197 6.98 1.31 -4.02
N ILE A 198 6.10 1.39 -5.02
CA ILE A 198 5.82 2.62 -5.77
C ILE A 198 5.10 3.64 -4.89
N ARG A 199 4.11 3.21 -4.09
CA ARG A 199 3.34 4.08 -3.19
C ARG A 199 4.21 4.69 -2.09
N HIS A 200 5.12 3.92 -1.51
CA HIS A 200 6.04 4.35 -0.45
C HIS A 200 7.26 5.15 -0.95
N LYS A 201 7.48 5.21 -2.26
CA LYS A 201 8.63 5.86 -2.93
C LYS A 201 9.98 5.23 -2.55
N LEU A 202 10.10 3.91 -2.73
CA LEU A 202 11.42 3.24 -2.64
C LEU A 202 12.39 3.75 -3.73
N PRO A 203 13.72 3.55 -3.55
CA PRO A 203 14.71 3.84 -4.58
C PRO A 203 14.37 3.18 -5.92
N VAL A 204 14.59 3.91 -7.02
CA VAL A 204 14.18 3.52 -8.37
C VAL A 204 14.79 2.18 -8.77
N ASP A 205 16.09 2.01 -8.55
CA ASP A 205 16.84 0.78 -8.83
C ASP A 205 16.16 -0.45 -8.21
N ILE A 206 15.59 -0.33 -7.01
CA ILE A 206 14.87 -1.40 -6.33
C ILE A 206 13.50 -1.62 -6.96
N ILE A 207 12.77 -0.56 -7.33
CA ILE A 207 11.48 -0.70 -8.02
C ILE A 207 11.67 -1.40 -9.38
N LEU A 208 12.74 -1.09 -10.12
CA LEU A 208 13.11 -1.76 -11.36
C LEU A 208 13.47 -3.24 -11.12
N ASP A 209 14.33 -3.50 -10.12
CA ASP A 209 14.74 -4.85 -9.70
C ASP A 209 13.56 -5.75 -9.24
N LEU A 210 12.51 -5.15 -8.68
CA LEU A 210 11.23 -5.79 -8.34
C LEU A 210 10.34 -6.03 -9.56
N ILE A 211 10.31 -5.13 -10.55
CA ILE A 211 9.57 -5.30 -11.81
C ILE A 211 10.15 -6.47 -12.61
N GLU A 212 11.48 -6.59 -12.71
CA GLU A 212 12.13 -7.67 -13.45
C GLU A 212 11.95 -9.06 -12.81
N LYS A 213 11.57 -9.13 -11.52
CA LYS A 213 11.31 -10.40 -10.79
C LYS A 213 9.83 -10.76 -10.67
N THR A 214 8.91 -9.87 -11.03
CA THR A 214 7.48 -10.10 -10.84
C THR A 214 6.81 -10.67 -12.09
N THR A 215 5.61 -11.23 -11.93
CA THR A 215 4.83 -11.75 -13.07
C THR A 215 3.85 -10.72 -13.61
N GLU A 216 3.47 -10.86 -14.88
CA GLU A 216 2.45 -10.01 -15.51
C GLU A 216 1.10 -10.05 -14.75
N ASN A 217 0.79 -11.16 -14.06
CA ASN A 217 -0.36 -11.24 -13.14
C ASN A 217 -0.27 -10.30 -11.94
N ALA A 218 0.94 -10.09 -11.38
CA ALA A 218 1.17 -9.12 -10.32
C ALA A 218 1.25 -7.68 -10.86
N LEU A 219 1.70 -7.47 -12.10
CA LEU A 219 1.69 -6.15 -12.76
C LEU A 219 0.27 -5.65 -13.05
N LYS A 220 -0.66 -6.55 -13.38
CA LYS A 220 -2.09 -6.24 -13.63
C LYS A 220 -3.00 -6.51 -12.41
N ALA A 221 -2.43 -6.86 -11.26
CA ALA A 221 -3.17 -6.95 -9.99
C ALA A 221 -3.69 -5.57 -9.57
N GLN A 222 -4.82 -5.53 -8.89
CA GLN A 222 -5.53 -4.30 -8.53
C GLN A 222 -5.73 -4.23 -7.02
N ASP A 223 -5.50 -3.06 -6.42
CA ASP A 223 -5.79 -2.79 -5.01
C ASP A 223 -7.31 -2.69 -4.73
N SER A 224 -7.69 -2.41 -3.48
CA SER A 224 -9.10 -2.22 -3.08
C SER A 224 -9.80 -1.04 -3.78
N LYS A 225 -9.04 -0.15 -4.43
CA LYS A 225 -9.52 0.97 -5.25
C LYS A 225 -9.54 0.64 -6.75
N GLY A 226 -9.17 -0.58 -7.14
CA GLY A 226 -9.09 -1.03 -8.53
C GLY A 226 -7.80 -0.59 -9.24
N PHE A 227 -6.84 0.03 -8.55
CA PHE A 227 -5.64 0.59 -9.13
C PHE A 227 -4.50 -0.43 -9.19
N THR A 228 -3.86 -0.52 -10.37
CA THR A 228 -2.67 -1.35 -10.61
C THR A 228 -1.39 -0.60 -10.19
N PRO A 229 -0.23 -1.30 -10.03
CA PRO A 229 1.08 -0.65 -9.91
C PRO A 229 1.31 0.50 -10.90
N LEU A 230 0.84 0.34 -12.14
CA LEU A 230 0.96 1.34 -13.21
C LEU A 230 0.08 2.57 -12.99
N HIS A 231 -1.09 2.47 -12.34
CA HIS A 231 -1.87 3.66 -11.94
C HIS A 231 -1.09 4.51 -10.94
N TYR A 232 -0.51 3.88 -9.91
CA TYR A 232 0.31 4.59 -8.92
C TYR A 232 1.59 5.17 -9.52
N ALA A 233 2.22 4.50 -10.48
CA ALA A 233 3.43 4.97 -11.15
C ALA A 233 3.24 6.24 -12.01
N VAL A 234 2.01 6.52 -12.46
CA VAL A 234 1.67 7.69 -13.30
C VAL A 234 1.03 8.83 -12.52
N GLU A 235 0.90 8.72 -11.18
CA GLU A 235 0.41 9.80 -10.33
C GLU A 235 1.23 11.09 -10.52
N TYR A 236 0.56 12.21 -10.74
CA TYR A 236 1.24 13.46 -11.13
C TYR A 236 2.32 13.91 -10.13
N GLU A 237 2.06 13.73 -8.83
CA GLU A 237 2.99 14.08 -7.74
C GLU A 237 4.24 13.18 -7.67
N ARG A 238 4.38 12.21 -8.58
CA ARG A 238 5.54 11.34 -8.74
C ARG A 238 6.31 11.55 -10.05
N CYS A 239 5.84 12.43 -10.95
CA CYS A 239 6.38 12.55 -12.32
C CYS A 239 7.77 13.21 -12.39
N THR A 240 8.79 12.47 -11.95
CA THR A 240 10.23 12.77 -12.03
C THR A 240 10.85 12.07 -13.24
N HIS A 241 12.12 12.37 -13.56
CA HIS A 241 12.80 11.68 -14.67
C HIS A 241 13.00 10.17 -14.40
N PRO A 242 13.35 9.70 -13.18
CA PRO A 242 13.39 8.26 -12.91
C PRO A 242 12.02 7.58 -12.86
N GLN A 243 10.95 8.27 -12.44
CA GLN A 243 9.59 7.69 -12.48
C GLN A 243 9.13 7.36 -13.91
N LEU A 244 9.57 8.15 -14.91
CA LEU A 244 9.35 7.86 -16.34
C LEU A 244 9.96 6.52 -16.77
N GLU A 245 11.05 6.08 -16.15
CA GLU A 245 11.70 4.79 -16.43
C GLU A 245 10.91 3.62 -15.84
N ILE A 246 10.46 3.77 -14.58
CA ILE A 246 9.51 2.83 -13.94
C ILE A 246 8.25 2.68 -14.80
N VAL A 247 7.65 3.77 -15.27
CA VAL A 247 6.46 3.73 -16.15
C VAL A 247 6.74 2.99 -17.47
N ARG A 248 7.93 3.17 -18.07
CA ARG A 248 8.31 2.43 -19.29
C ARG A 248 8.42 0.93 -19.02
N LYS A 249 9.12 0.52 -17.95
CA LYS A 249 9.31 -0.89 -17.59
C LYS A 249 7.98 -1.58 -17.21
N LEU A 250 7.09 -0.89 -16.51
CA LEU A 250 5.74 -1.42 -16.21
C LEU A 250 4.89 -1.67 -17.47
N ILE A 251 5.03 -0.85 -18.52
CA ILE A 251 4.34 -1.08 -19.80
C ILE A 251 5.04 -2.19 -20.61
N GLU A 252 6.36 -2.22 -20.62
CA GLU A 252 7.18 -3.22 -21.32
C GLU A 252 6.92 -4.66 -20.83
N TYR A 253 6.78 -4.87 -19.51
CA TYR A 253 6.56 -6.19 -18.91
C TYR A 253 5.07 -6.51 -18.65
N GLY A 254 4.18 -5.51 -18.74
CA GLY A 254 2.82 -5.59 -18.21
C GLY A 254 1.80 -4.73 -18.95
N ASP A 255 1.86 -4.69 -20.29
CA ASP A 255 0.96 -3.87 -21.12
C ASP A 255 -0.52 -4.04 -20.75
N SER A 256 -0.97 -5.25 -20.40
CA SER A 256 -2.35 -5.54 -20.00
C SER A 256 -2.82 -4.81 -18.72
N ALA A 257 -1.91 -4.22 -17.94
CA ALA A 257 -2.24 -3.36 -16.80
C ALA A 257 -2.88 -2.02 -17.24
N LEU A 258 -2.71 -1.60 -18.50
CA LEU A 258 -3.40 -0.44 -19.10
C LEU A 258 -4.89 -0.74 -19.42
N ASP A 259 -5.27 -2.01 -19.56
CA ASP A 259 -6.65 -2.38 -19.87
C ASP A 259 -7.53 -2.45 -18.61
N LYS A 260 -6.91 -2.42 -17.43
CA LYS A 260 -7.58 -2.26 -16.13
C LYS A 260 -8.14 -0.85 -15.93
N LEU A 261 -9.18 -0.75 -15.10
CA LEU A 261 -9.78 0.49 -14.63
C LEU A 261 -9.83 0.49 -13.11
N GLY A 262 -9.74 1.67 -12.49
CA GLY A 262 -10.12 1.88 -11.10
C GLY A 262 -11.59 1.54 -10.82
N ASN A 263 -11.93 1.43 -9.54
CA ASN A 263 -13.28 1.16 -9.07
C ASN A 263 -14.19 2.42 -9.16
N LYS A 264 -15.45 2.27 -8.73
CA LYS A 264 -16.40 3.39 -8.57
C LYS A 264 -15.83 4.47 -7.62
N PRO A 265 -16.19 5.75 -7.79
CA PRO A 265 -17.14 6.27 -8.79
C PRO A 265 -16.53 6.50 -10.18
N ASP A 266 -15.25 6.87 -10.24
CA ASP A 266 -14.67 7.54 -11.42
C ASP A 266 -14.25 6.59 -12.56
N TYR A 267 -14.02 5.29 -12.28
CA TYR A 267 -13.58 4.30 -13.27
C TYR A 267 -12.37 4.73 -14.13
N PHE A 268 -11.40 5.44 -13.54
CA PHE A 268 -10.24 5.93 -14.30
C PHE A 268 -9.45 4.79 -14.97
N SER A 269 -9.09 5.00 -16.23
CA SER A 269 -7.95 4.31 -16.86
C SER A 269 -6.63 4.87 -16.31
N VAL A 270 -5.50 4.22 -16.62
CA VAL A 270 -4.16 4.75 -16.28
C VAL A 270 -3.97 6.17 -16.83
N TYR A 271 -4.40 6.43 -18.07
CA TYR A 271 -4.33 7.77 -18.67
C TYR A 271 -5.28 8.78 -18.00
N GLY A 272 -6.53 8.38 -17.75
CA GLY A 272 -7.51 9.23 -17.05
C GLY A 272 -7.09 9.55 -15.62
N TYR A 273 -6.41 8.63 -14.93
CA TYR A 273 -5.86 8.82 -13.59
C TYR A 273 -4.68 9.82 -13.59
N HIS A 274 -3.80 9.75 -14.60
CA HIS A 274 -2.74 10.75 -14.78
C HIS A 274 -3.32 12.16 -14.97
N GLU A 275 -4.26 12.35 -15.90
CA GLU A 275 -4.87 13.66 -16.15
C GLU A 275 -5.73 14.15 -14.96
N SER A 276 -6.40 13.24 -14.24
CA SER A 276 -7.15 13.53 -13.00
C SER A 276 -6.24 14.01 -11.87
N THR A 277 -5.13 13.32 -11.62
CA THR A 277 -4.15 13.74 -10.60
C THR A 277 -3.44 15.04 -10.99
N ARG A 278 -3.16 15.26 -12.28
CA ARG A 278 -2.68 16.55 -12.83
C ARG A 278 -3.65 17.70 -12.57
N GLY A 279 -4.94 17.50 -12.87
CA GLY A 279 -5.98 18.51 -12.63
C GLY A 279 -6.13 18.87 -11.14
N LYS A 280 -6.07 17.87 -10.26
CA LYS A 280 -6.10 18.04 -8.79
C LYS A 280 -4.87 18.82 -8.30
N TYR A 281 -3.67 18.48 -8.78
CA TYR A 281 -2.42 19.17 -8.42
C TYR A 281 -2.40 20.64 -8.84
N VAL A 282 -2.76 20.94 -10.09
CA VAL A 282 -2.82 22.32 -10.63
C VAL A 282 -3.84 23.16 -9.86
N SER A 283 -5.00 22.58 -9.53
CA SER A 283 -6.04 23.26 -8.74
C SER A 283 -5.57 23.53 -7.30
N SER A 284 -4.94 22.55 -6.65
CA SER A 284 -4.35 22.70 -5.31
C SER A 284 -3.29 23.81 -5.25
N LYS A 285 -2.41 23.89 -6.26
CA LYS A 285 -1.43 24.99 -6.38
C LYS A 285 -2.10 26.36 -6.54
N LYS A 286 -3.15 26.49 -7.35
CA LYS A 286 -3.90 27.75 -7.52
C LYS A 286 -4.54 28.19 -6.20
N SER A 287 -5.23 27.30 -5.50
CA SER A 287 -5.86 27.61 -4.21
C SER A 287 -4.83 28.01 -3.13
N LYS A 288 -3.69 27.33 -3.06
CA LYS A 288 -2.59 27.69 -2.14
C LYS A 288 -2.00 29.07 -2.46
N LYS A 289 -1.84 29.41 -3.75
CA LYS A 289 -1.38 30.75 -4.15
C LYS A 289 -2.35 31.84 -3.67
N ILE A 290 -3.65 31.69 -3.96
CA ILE A 290 -4.69 32.66 -3.56
C ILE A 290 -4.79 32.79 -2.03
N ALA A 291 -4.61 31.70 -1.29
CA ALA A 291 -4.59 31.72 0.18
C ALA A 291 -3.38 32.50 0.73
N ASN A 292 -2.20 32.32 0.13
CA ASN A 292 -0.98 33.04 0.54
C ASN A 292 -1.04 34.53 0.18
N GLU A 293 -1.59 34.90 -0.98
CA GLU A 293 -1.79 36.29 -1.39
C GLU A 293 -2.73 37.01 -0.40
N ARG A 294 -3.86 36.39 -0.05
CA ARG A 294 -4.79 36.90 0.98
C ARG A 294 -4.22 36.95 2.41
N LEU A 295 -3.14 36.22 2.68
CA LEU A 295 -2.44 36.27 3.96
C LEU A 295 -1.43 37.43 4.00
N ALA A 296 -0.71 37.65 2.89
CA ALA A 296 0.18 38.80 2.72
C ALA A 296 -0.57 40.14 2.72
N GLU A 297 -1.78 40.20 2.14
CA GLU A 297 -2.67 41.36 2.24
C GLU A 297 -3.19 41.63 3.68
N ARG A 298 -3.05 40.67 4.60
CA ARG A 298 -3.52 40.77 5.99
C ARG A 298 -2.42 41.04 7.01
N THR A 299 -1.15 40.89 6.64
CA THR A 299 -0.03 41.39 7.43
C THR A 299 0.12 42.90 7.20
N PRO A 300 -0.07 43.76 8.22
CA PRO A 300 0.21 45.19 8.05
C PRO A 300 1.72 45.41 7.82
N PRO A 301 2.11 46.45 7.07
CA PRO A 301 3.52 46.76 6.86
C PRO A 301 4.17 47.24 8.17
N THR A 302 4.94 46.36 8.80
CA THR A 302 5.95 46.75 9.79
C THR A 302 7.15 47.33 9.06
N ASP A 303 7.11 48.64 8.81
CA ASP A 303 8.27 49.40 8.32
C ASP A 303 8.63 50.50 9.33
N GLU A 304 9.87 50.47 9.83
CA GLU A 304 10.36 51.34 10.91
C GLU A 304 10.77 52.72 10.39
N THR A 305 9.84 53.46 9.79
CA THR A 305 10.08 54.86 9.43
C THR A 305 9.85 55.77 10.65
N VAL A 306 10.85 55.83 11.54
CA VAL A 306 10.82 56.68 12.74
C VAL A 306 10.87 58.16 12.35
N LEU A 307 9.69 58.79 12.22
CA LEU A 307 9.57 60.24 12.23
C LEU A 307 9.75 60.76 13.67
N PRO A 308 10.68 61.71 13.93
CA PRO A 308 10.89 62.24 15.26
C PRO A 308 9.71 63.12 15.68
N LEU A 309 8.95 62.71 16.71
CA LEU A 309 7.96 63.59 17.32
C LEU A 309 8.65 64.82 17.93
N PRO A 310 8.09 66.04 17.77
CA PRO A 310 8.58 67.22 18.46
C PRO A 310 8.41 67.03 19.98
N ARG A 311 9.48 67.33 20.74
CA ARG A 311 9.45 67.29 22.20
C ARG A 311 8.51 68.37 22.76
N ILE A 312 7.35 67.97 23.25
CA ILE A 312 6.53 68.81 24.13
C ILE A 312 7.13 68.72 25.54
N PRO A 313 7.48 69.84 26.21
CA PRO A 313 7.98 69.80 27.58
C PRO A 313 6.93 69.31 28.58
N ASN A 314 7.35 68.56 29.60
CA ASN A 314 6.49 68.20 30.73
C ASN A 314 6.06 69.46 31.51
N GLN A 315 4.78 69.55 31.83
CA GLN A 315 4.28 70.40 32.92
C GLN A 315 3.01 69.82 33.54
N TYR A 316 2.89 69.99 34.86
CA TYR A 316 1.80 69.60 35.77
C TYR A 316 1.81 68.18 36.37
N ASP A 317 2.46 68.09 37.52
CA ASP A 317 2.13 67.17 38.61
C ASP A 317 0.86 67.64 39.37
N ASP A 318 -0.16 66.78 39.51
CA ASP A 318 -0.98 66.61 40.74
C ASP A 318 -1.94 65.39 40.60
N PRO A 319 -1.79 64.30 41.38
CA PRO A 319 -2.59 63.09 41.21
C PRO A 319 -3.98 63.16 41.89
N LYS A 320 -4.95 63.89 41.32
CA LYS A 320 -6.30 64.03 41.92
C LYS A 320 -7.48 64.25 40.95
N GLN A 321 -7.73 63.33 40.01
CA GLN A 321 -9.02 63.28 39.28
C GLN A 321 -9.39 61.95 38.59
N MET A 322 -9.36 60.81 39.29
CA MET A 322 -9.96 59.54 38.80
C MET A 322 -11.45 59.42 39.18
N ALA A 323 -12.34 60.19 38.55
CA ALA A 323 -13.79 59.97 38.65
C ALA A 323 -14.61 60.66 37.54
N GLN A 324 -14.80 60.01 36.37
CA GLN A 324 -16.02 59.99 35.52
C GLN A 324 -15.72 59.49 34.07
N MET A 325 -16.78 59.18 33.31
CA MET A 325 -16.79 58.85 31.86
C MET A 325 -16.22 57.44 31.48
N PRO A 326 -16.62 56.82 30.34
CA PRO A 326 -17.78 55.91 30.41
C PRO A 326 -17.56 54.49 29.82
N LYS A 327 -18.61 53.66 29.90
CA LYS A 327 -18.61 52.21 29.62
C LYS A 327 -18.60 51.84 28.11
N GLU A 328 -17.51 52.09 27.39
CA GLU A 328 -17.45 51.77 25.93
C GLU A 328 -16.31 50.81 25.52
N ARG A 329 -15.85 49.94 26.44
CA ARG A 329 -14.77 48.97 26.17
C ARG A 329 -15.16 47.48 26.29
N ARG A 330 -16.46 47.15 26.34
CA ARG A 330 -16.97 45.74 26.34
C ARG A 330 -17.66 45.30 25.04
N ALA A 331 -17.72 46.15 24.02
CA ALA A 331 -18.45 45.87 22.77
C ALA A 331 -17.64 45.11 21.69
N ARG A 332 -16.31 44.95 21.83
CA ARG A 332 -15.45 44.38 20.78
C ARG A 332 -15.12 42.88 20.93
N GLU A 333 -15.29 42.28 22.10
CA GLU A 333 -14.97 40.86 22.32
C GLU A 333 -16.14 39.94 21.91
N ASN A 334 -17.38 40.45 21.90
CA ASN A 334 -18.59 39.66 21.71
C ASN A 334 -19.00 39.41 20.23
N ILE A 335 -18.11 39.73 19.28
CA ILE A 335 -18.32 39.50 17.83
C ILE A 335 -17.53 38.28 17.33
N ALA A 336 -16.39 37.95 17.96
CA ALA A 336 -15.57 36.80 17.58
C ALA A 336 -16.29 35.46 17.81
N SER A 337 -17.03 35.33 18.91
CA SER A 337 -17.71 34.09 19.32
C SER A 337 -18.90 33.70 18.43
N LYS A 338 -19.38 34.57 17.53
CA LYS A 338 -20.60 34.32 16.74
C LYS A 338 -20.37 33.58 15.42
N TRP A 339 -19.12 33.38 15.00
CA TRP A 339 -18.77 32.71 13.72
C TRP A 339 -18.36 31.24 13.86
N LEU A 340 -18.30 30.70 15.09
CA LEU A 340 -17.94 29.29 15.36
C LEU A 340 -19.15 28.38 15.65
N ALA A 341 -20.37 28.92 15.63
CA ALA A 341 -21.60 28.21 16.05
C ALA A 341 -22.55 27.86 14.89
N THR A 342 -22.12 27.96 13.63
CA THR A 342 -22.98 27.72 12.44
C THR A 342 -22.32 26.77 11.46
N ASN A 343 -22.17 25.49 11.84
CA ASN A 343 -21.93 24.40 10.88
C ASN A 343 -22.35 23.00 11.42
N SER A 344 -23.53 22.92 12.06
CA SER A 344 -24.08 21.67 12.61
C SER A 344 -25.58 21.50 12.33
N TYR A 345 -25.93 21.06 11.11
CA TYR A 345 -27.19 20.41 10.76
C TYR A 345 -26.83 19.27 9.78
N THR A 346 -26.97 17.97 10.10
CA THR A 346 -28.20 17.16 10.19
C THR A 346 -29.06 17.19 8.92
N GLU A 347 -28.88 16.16 8.08
CA GLU A 347 -29.83 15.81 7.00
C GLU A 347 -30.83 14.74 7.51
N PRO A 348 -32.13 14.86 7.18
CA PRO A 348 -33.16 13.89 7.58
C PRO A 348 -33.43 12.80 6.52
N ASN A 349 -34.10 11.72 6.94
CA ASN A 349 -34.45 10.56 6.11
C ASN A 349 -35.32 10.88 4.88
N GLY A 350 -35.08 10.16 3.77
CA GLY A 350 -35.96 10.07 2.60
C GLY A 350 -35.84 8.70 1.92
N ASN A 351 -36.96 8.06 1.60
CA ASN A 351 -36.99 6.66 1.14
C ASN A 351 -36.49 6.45 -0.31
N PRO A 352 -35.94 5.26 -0.64
CA PRO A 352 -35.46 4.94 -1.98
C PRO A 352 -36.59 4.63 -2.96
N PHE A 353 -36.50 5.18 -4.18
CA PHE A 353 -37.33 4.74 -5.31
C PHE A 353 -36.81 3.43 -5.89
N GLN A 354 -37.65 2.40 -5.91
CA GLN A 354 -37.43 1.24 -6.76
C GLN A 354 -37.71 1.62 -8.23
N MET A 355 -36.73 1.45 -9.11
CA MET A 355 -37.00 1.15 -10.51
C MET A 355 -36.69 -0.32 -10.77
N GLN A 356 -37.74 -1.10 -10.98
CA GLN A 356 -37.63 -2.38 -11.64
C GLN A 356 -37.24 -2.13 -13.09
N ASN A 357 -36.31 -2.91 -13.64
CA ASN A 357 -36.34 -3.14 -15.07
C ASN A 357 -35.97 -4.60 -15.37
N THR A 358 -36.96 -5.25 -15.97
CA THR A 358 -36.94 -6.56 -16.62
C THR A 358 -35.60 -6.95 -17.23
N GLY A 359 -35.08 -8.11 -16.84
CA GLY A 359 -33.99 -8.74 -17.57
C GLY A 359 -34.49 -9.33 -18.89
N LEU A 360 -33.72 -9.14 -19.96
CA LEU A 360 -33.75 -10.03 -21.11
C LEU A 360 -32.44 -10.81 -21.18
N GLN A 361 -32.55 -12.12 -21.01
CA GLN A 361 -31.51 -13.04 -21.42
C GLN A 361 -31.46 -13.08 -22.95
N THR A 362 -30.27 -13.19 -23.53
CA THR A 362 -30.04 -14.21 -24.56
C THR A 362 -28.55 -14.45 -24.72
N ASN A 363 -28.17 -15.72 -24.79
CA ASN A 363 -26.80 -16.12 -25.12
C ASN A 363 -26.58 -16.00 -26.63
N GLN A 364 -25.38 -15.60 -27.04
CA GLN A 364 -24.70 -16.28 -28.14
C GLN A 364 -23.18 -16.08 -28.10
N VAL A 365 -22.48 -17.19 -28.33
CA VAL A 365 -21.01 -17.34 -28.37
C VAL A 365 -20.66 -17.73 -29.83
N PRO A 366 -19.52 -17.29 -30.38
CA PRO A 366 -19.45 -17.01 -31.82
C PRO A 366 -19.23 -18.25 -32.70
N LYS A 367 -19.62 -18.14 -33.98
CA LYS A 367 -19.11 -19.04 -35.03
C LYS A 367 -17.72 -18.61 -35.47
N ILE A 368 -16.75 -19.48 -35.22
CA ILE A 368 -15.42 -19.44 -35.83
C ILE A 368 -15.54 -19.88 -37.30
N SER A 369 -14.77 -19.27 -38.20
CA SER A 369 -14.52 -19.78 -39.56
C SER A 369 -13.04 -19.60 -39.89
N VAL A 370 -12.32 -20.70 -40.08
CA VAL A 370 -10.87 -20.71 -40.33
C VAL A 370 -10.58 -20.82 -41.83
N ALA A 371 -9.73 -19.93 -42.32
CA ALA A 371 -8.86 -20.14 -43.48
C ALA A 371 -7.54 -19.40 -43.13
N ALA A 372 -6.38 -20.05 -42.99
CA ALA A 372 -5.66 -20.96 -43.89
C ALA A 372 -4.70 -20.21 -44.83
N ASP A 373 -3.43 -20.56 -44.68
CA ASP A 373 -2.31 -20.52 -45.62
C ASP A 373 -1.84 -19.18 -46.23
N SER A 374 -0.66 -18.75 -45.78
CA SER A 374 0.49 -18.48 -46.68
C SER A 374 1.80 -18.42 -45.89
N GLU A 375 2.68 -19.40 -46.10
CA GLU A 375 4.12 -19.22 -45.82
C GLU A 375 4.74 -18.35 -46.92
N ILE A 376 5.80 -17.60 -46.60
CA ILE A 376 6.91 -17.36 -47.54
C ILE A 376 8.19 -16.91 -46.81
N SER A 377 9.29 -17.42 -47.35
CA SER A 377 10.68 -17.39 -46.88
C SER A 377 11.33 -16.01 -46.65
N SER A 378 12.16 -15.95 -45.61
CA SER A 378 13.50 -15.32 -45.54
C SER A 378 13.79 -13.92 -46.14
N SER A 379 14.29 -13.00 -45.31
CA SER A 379 15.62 -12.38 -45.55
C SER A 379 16.15 -11.54 -44.35
N MET A 380 17.45 -11.69 -44.08
CA MET A 380 18.34 -10.65 -43.50
C MET A 380 19.17 -10.08 -44.68
N PRO A 381 20.00 -9.01 -44.57
CA PRO A 381 20.63 -8.36 -43.40
C PRO A 381 20.50 -6.79 -43.49
N PRO A 382 21.36 -5.92 -42.89
CA PRO A 382 22.50 -6.15 -42.00
C PRO A 382 22.58 -5.26 -40.73
N HIS A 383 23.62 -5.54 -39.93
CA HIS A 383 24.13 -4.63 -38.91
C HIS A 383 24.46 -3.24 -39.46
N ILE A 384 24.18 -2.20 -38.65
CA ILE A 384 25.04 -1.01 -38.61
C ILE A 384 25.52 -0.86 -37.17
N SER A 385 26.80 -1.17 -36.95
CA SER A 385 27.52 -0.74 -35.76
C SER A 385 27.98 0.71 -35.95
N ASN A 386 27.76 1.56 -34.95
CA ASN A 386 28.68 2.66 -34.69
C ASN A 386 28.66 2.98 -33.19
N ALA A 387 29.85 3.11 -32.61
CA ALA A 387 30.04 3.53 -31.24
C ALA A 387 30.71 4.90 -31.25
N GLU A 388 30.06 5.92 -30.71
CA GLU A 388 30.70 7.20 -30.40
C GLU A 388 30.80 7.38 -28.89
N VAL A 389 32.03 7.22 -28.39
CA VAL A 389 32.37 7.41 -26.98
C VAL A 389 32.68 8.88 -26.73
N SER A 390 31.65 9.68 -26.45
CA SER A 390 31.83 11.02 -25.89
C SER A 390 32.06 10.94 -24.39
N ARG A 391 33.33 11.00 -23.99
CA ARG A 391 33.72 11.21 -22.59
C ARG A 391 33.40 12.65 -22.19
N GLU A 392 32.58 12.84 -21.17
CA GLU A 392 32.54 14.12 -20.44
C GLU A 392 32.78 13.88 -18.94
N SER A 393 33.58 14.78 -18.35
CA SER A 393 34.32 14.51 -17.12
C SER A 393 33.48 14.69 -15.87
N SER A 394 33.66 13.79 -14.91
CA SER A 394 33.04 13.88 -13.59
C SER A 394 33.44 15.15 -12.84
N LYS A 395 32.46 15.86 -12.27
CA LYS A 395 32.69 16.91 -11.27
C LYS A 395 31.81 16.66 -10.06
N VAL A 396 32.26 15.74 -9.21
CA VAL A 396 31.56 15.33 -7.98
C VAL A 396 31.37 16.54 -7.07
N ARG A 397 30.11 16.86 -6.75
CA ARG A 397 29.74 17.67 -5.59
C ARG A 397 28.89 16.82 -4.67
N SER A 398 29.37 16.61 -3.45
CA SER A 398 28.57 16.07 -2.36
C SER A 398 27.45 17.04 -2.01
N GLY A 399 26.20 16.60 -2.15
CA GLY A 399 25.00 17.34 -1.80
C GLY A 399 23.99 16.45 -1.07
N LYS A 400 23.03 17.08 -0.39
CA LYS A 400 21.84 16.38 0.14
C LYS A 400 21.17 15.61 -0.99
N ALA A 401 20.48 14.51 -0.65
CA ALA A 401 19.56 13.86 -1.59
C ALA A 401 18.58 14.91 -2.12
N GLU A 402 18.68 15.23 -3.41
CA GLU A 402 17.80 16.22 -4.03
C GLU A 402 16.39 15.64 -4.05
N GLU A 403 15.45 16.33 -3.40
CA GLU A 403 14.04 15.99 -3.50
C GLU A 403 13.61 16.23 -4.95
N GLN A 404 13.53 15.15 -5.72
CA GLN A 404 13.29 15.20 -7.15
C GLN A 404 11.93 15.82 -7.42
N THR A 405 11.93 17.11 -7.75
CA THR A 405 10.70 17.86 -7.97
C THR A 405 9.94 17.31 -9.19
N VAL A 406 8.61 17.37 -9.12
CA VAL A 406 7.74 17.00 -10.24
C VAL A 406 8.11 17.86 -11.44
N THR A 407 8.48 17.22 -12.56
CA THR A 407 8.87 17.91 -13.79
C THR A 407 7.76 17.80 -14.82
N GLU A 408 7.22 18.94 -15.25
CA GLU A 408 6.20 19.02 -16.32
C GLU A 408 6.63 18.19 -17.54
N LYS A 409 7.90 18.34 -17.95
CA LYS A 409 8.55 17.60 -19.04
C LYS A 409 8.57 16.07 -18.89
N SER A 410 8.51 15.52 -17.67
CA SER A 410 8.41 14.07 -17.45
C SER A 410 6.96 13.62 -17.36
N ALA A 411 6.07 14.44 -16.79
CA ALA A 411 4.63 14.18 -16.82
C ALA A 411 4.09 14.16 -18.26
N GLU A 412 4.47 15.14 -19.10
CA GLU A 412 4.12 15.19 -20.53
C GLU A 412 4.67 13.98 -21.30
N LYS A 413 5.88 13.50 -20.96
CA LYS A 413 6.42 12.25 -21.53
C LYS A 413 5.64 11.02 -21.08
N ILE A 414 5.26 10.91 -19.80
CA ILE A 414 4.40 9.83 -19.28
C ILE A 414 3.06 9.85 -20.03
N ARG A 415 2.37 11.00 -20.06
CA ARG A 415 1.13 11.24 -20.80
C ARG A 415 1.24 10.84 -22.27
N GLY A 416 2.33 11.25 -22.95
CA GLY A 416 2.59 10.92 -24.35
C GLY A 416 2.82 9.43 -24.59
N ILE A 417 3.55 8.74 -23.71
CA ILE A 417 3.78 7.29 -23.77
C ILE A 417 2.47 6.53 -23.55
N LEU A 418 1.67 6.91 -22.56
CA LEU A 418 0.36 6.30 -22.31
C LEU A 418 -0.57 6.47 -23.52
N HIS A 419 -0.69 7.69 -24.03
CA HIS A 419 -1.51 8.00 -25.20
C HIS A 419 -1.08 7.18 -26.43
N LEU A 420 0.22 7.16 -26.72
CA LEU A 420 0.77 6.47 -27.88
C LEU A 420 0.66 4.94 -27.80
N ASN A 421 0.74 4.34 -26.61
CA ASN A 421 0.52 2.90 -26.45
C ASN A 421 -0.96 2.53 -26.60
N TYR A 422 -1.89 3.29 -26.01
CA TYR A 422 -3.32 3.07 -26.23
C TYR A 422 -3.68 3.14 -27.73
N LEU A 423 -3.16 4.13 -28.47
CA LEU A 423 -3.39 4.24 -29.92
C LEU A 423 -2.70 3.17 -30.78
N ARG A 424 -1.70 2.44 -30.25
CA ARG A 424 -0.91 1.47 -31.02
C ARG A 424 -1.33 0.02 -30.84
N THR A 425 -1.78 -0.38 -29.65
CA THR A 425 -2.03 -1.80 -29.33
C THR A 425 -3.48 -2.13 -28.97
N ARG A 426 -4.38 -1.14 -28.91
CA ARG A 426 -5.82 -1.33 -28.63
C ARG A 426 -6.67 -1.00 -29.85
N SER A 427 -7.89 -1.53 -29.90
CA SER A 427 -8.87 -1.14 -30.93
C SER A 427 -9.21 0.36 -30.83
N PRO A 428 -9.65 1.01 -31.92
CA PRO A 428 -9.98 2.45 -31.90
C PRO A 428 -11.02 2.83 -30.83
N GLU A 429 -12.02 1.97 -30.61
CA GLU A 429 -13.10 2.16 -29.63
C GLU A 429 -12.56 2.01 -28.20
N THR A 430 -11.68 1.03 -27.99
CA THR A 430 -11.03 0.78 -26.69
C THR A 430 -10.08 1.92 -26.34
N ALA A 431 -9.26 2.35 -27.30
CA ALA A 431 -8.35 3.49 -27.14
C ALA A 431 -9.14 4.77 -26.87
N ALA A 432 -10.17 5.09 -27.66
CA ALA A 432 -11.01 6.26 -27.44
C ALA A 432 -11.67 6.25 -26.05
N SER A 433 -12.25 5.11 -25.66
CA SER A 433 -12.87 4.90 -24.34
C SER A 433 -11.88 5.07 -23.18
N ARG A 434 -10.63 4.61 -23.34
CA ARG A 434 -9.56 4.72 -22.32
C ARG A 434 -8.92 6.11 -22.26
N LEU A 435 -8.91 6.87 -23.36
CA LEU A 435 -8.24 8.18 -23.46
C LEU A 435 -9.17 9.37 -23.20
N TYR A 436 -10.41 9.29 -23.69
CA TYR A 436 -11.38 10.39 -23.69
C TYR A 436 -12.63 10.08 -22.86
N GLY A 437 -12.68 8.90 -22.23
CA GLY A 437 -13.87 8.38 -21.57
C GLY A 437 -14.88 7.80 -22.57
N LYS A 438 -16.01 7.30 -22.06
CA LYS A 438 -17.13 6.88 -22.93
C LYS A 438 -17.67 8.09 -23.69
N SER A 439 -17.52 8.11 -25.01
CA SER A 439 -18.28 9.00 -25.88
C SER A 439 -19.78 8.67 -25.72
N THR A 440 -20.54 9.54 -25.06
CA THR A 440 -21.99 9.43 -24.90
C THR A 440 -22.73 9.89 -26.17
N LYS A 441 -22.40 9.24 -27.30
CA LYS A 441 -23.00 9.48 -28.62
C LYS A 441 -23.11 8.18 -29.41
N GLY A 442 -24.34 7.66 -29.56
CA GLY A 442 -24.62 6.36 -30.14
C GLY A 442 -24.45 5.23 -29.11
N ILE A 443 -25.44 4.37 -28.85
CA ILE A 443 -26.80 4.25 -29.39
C ILE A 443 -27.79 4.32 -28.22
#